data_AF-A0A1V4YRG6-F1
#
_entry.id   AF-A0A1V4YRG6-F1
#
_cell.length_a   1.000
_cell.length_b   1.000
_cell.length_c   1.000
_cell.angle_alpha   90.00
_cell.angle_beta   90.00
_cell.angle_gamma   90.00
#
_symmetry.space_group_name_H-M   'P 1'
#
loop_
_entity.id
_entity.type
_entity.pdbx_description
1 polymer ?
#
loop_
_entity_poly.entity_id
_entity_poly.type
_entity_poly.pdbx_seq_one_letter_code
_entity_poly.pdbx_strand_id
1 'polypeptide(L)'
;MASLETSVFVSVLIALILIFVDYLILPTLLVTVLPIVVFTGFIASAMAGSEGNNYRVGGIAGGVLAVLFFLVKFFTPPTLTFNLYGLDFNVFLMFEGFIYLILGFVISLAIFMLLGAFGGMIAQELFGPDEKERDKQGNSKPLRN
;
A
#
# COMPACT_ATOMS: atom_id res chain seq x y z
N MET A 1 -0.28 15.07 -16.49
CA MET A 1 0.56 14.46 -15.43
C MET A 1 -0.04 14.89 -14.10
N ALA A 2 -0.28 13.95 -13.17
CA ALA A 2 -0.96 14.23 -11.90
C ALA A 2 0.08 14.52 -10.80
N SER A 3 -0.27 15.32 -9.78
CA SER A 3 0.59 15.48 -8.61
C SER A 3 0.73 14.14 -7.86
N LEU A 4 1.81 13.98 -7.09
CA LEU A 4 2.05 12.76 -6.28
C LEU A 4 0.83 12.40 -5.42
N GLU A 5 0.23 13.40 -4.79
CA GLU A 5 -0.96 13.26 -3.93
C GLU A 5 -2.17 12.76 -4.72
N THR A 6 -2.42 13.34 -5.91
CA THR A 6 -3.51 12.92 -6.79
C THR A 6 -3.28 11.50 -7.31
N SER A 7 -2.04 11.14 -7.61
CA SER A 7 -1.70 9.79 -8.07
C SER A 7 -1.94 8.73 -6.99
N VAL A 8 -1.47 8.99 -5.78
CA VAL A 8 -1.73 8.12 -4.62
C VAL A 8 -3.23 8.03 -4.35
N PHE A 9 -3.95 9.16 -4.33
CA PHE A 9 -5.39 9.18 -4.10
C PHE A 9 -6.17 8.34 -5.12
N VAL A 10 -5.91 8.53 -6.42
CA VAL A 10 -6.61 7.80 -7.48
C VAL A 10 -6.30 6.31 -7.42
N SER A 11 -5.04 5.93 -7.24
CA SER A 11 -4.65 4.52 -7.13
C SER A 11 -5.33 3.83 -5.94
N VAL A 12 -5.35 4.47 -4.77
CA VAL A 12 -6.01 3.95 -3.56
C VAL A 12 -7.53 3.84 -3.76
N LEU A 13 -8.15 4.82 -4.42
CA LEU A 13 -9.58 4.79 -4.71
C LEU A 13 -9.94 3.61 -5.62
N ILE A 14 -9.14 3.35 -6.67
CA ILE A 14 -9.31 2.18 -7.54
C ILE A 14 -9.14 0.89 -6.73
N ALA A 15 -8.14 0.82 -5.87
CA ALA A 15 -7.89 -0.34 -5.02
C ALA A 15 -9.07 -0.64 -4.08
N LEU A 16 -9.67 0.39 -3.48
CA LEU A 16 -10.86 0.24 -2.64
C LEU A 16 -12.07 -0.30 -3.42
N ILE A 17 -12.27 0.17 -4.65
CA ILE A 17 -13.33 -0.36 -5.52
C ILE A 17 -13.07 -1.84 -5.84
N LEU A 18 -11.83 -2.19 -6.18
CA LEU A 18 -11.46 -3.59 -6.46
C LEU A 18 -11.66 -4.49 -5.25
N ILE A 19 -11.27 -4.04 -4.05
CA ILE A 19 -11.48 -4.77 -2.79
C ILE A 19 -12.97 -4.93 -2.50
N PHE A 20 -13.78 -3.90 -2.73
CA PHE A 20 -15.22 -3.96 -2.53
C PHE A 20 -15.90 -4.95 -3.48
N VAL A 21 -15.50 -4.95 -4.76
CA VAL A 21 -15.98 -5.92 -5.76
C VAL A 21 -15.55 -7.33 -5.40
N ASP A 22 -14.29 -7.54 -5.00
CA ASP A 22 -13.76 -8.84 -4.59
C ASP A 22 -14.53 -9.39 -3.38
N TYR A 23 -14.79 -8.55 -2.38
CA TYR A 23 -15.59 -8.92 -1.21
C TYR A 23 -17.03 -9.34 -1.56
N LEU A 24 -17.65 -8.69 -2.55
CA LEU A 24 -19.03 -8.97 -2.96
C LEU A 24 -19.17 -10.27 -3.78
N ILE A 25 -18.16 -10.58 -4.62
CA ILE A 25 -18.24 -11.70 -5.58
C ILE A 25 -17.54 -12.97 -5.05
N LEU A 26 -16.39 -12.83 -4.38
CA LEU A 26 -15.62 -13.95 -3.80
C LEU A 26 -15.20 -13.62 -2.35
N PRO A 27 -16.05 -13.88 -1.34
CA PRO A 27 -15.79 -13.50 0.05
C PRO A 27 -14.61 -14.25 0.74
N THR A 28 -13.82 -15.04 0.02
CA THR A 28 -12.96 -16.09 0.61
C THR A 28 -11.47 -16.02 0.28
N LEU A 29 -10.97 -15.12 -0.58
CA LEU A 29 -9.53 -15.06 -0.86
C LEU A 29 -8.86 -13.87 -0.14
N LEU A 30 -8.06 -14.15 0.89
CA LEU A 30 -7.04 -13.20 1.38
C LEU A 30 -5.90 -13.00 0.37
N VAL A 31 -5.73 -13.97 -0.56
CA VAL A 31 -4.65 -13.97 -1.55
C VAL A 31 -4.88 -12.91 -2.64
N THR A 32 -6.11 -12.48 -2.90
CA THR A 32 -6.44 -11.43 -3.89
C THR A 32 -6.03 -10.04 -3.45
N VAL A 33 -5.87 -9.79 -2.15
CA VAL A 33 -5.44 -8.48 -1.63
C VAL A 33 -4.00 -8.17 -2.03
N LEU A 34 -3.09 -9.16 -2.05
CA LEU A 34 -1.68 -8.91 -2.38
C LEU A 34 -1.48 -8.43 -3.83
N PRO A 35 -2.07 -9.08 -4.87
CA PRO A 35 -2.07 -8.56 -6.23
C PRO A 35 -2.67 -7.16 -6.34
N ILE A 36 -3.75 -6.86 -5.60
CA ILE A 36 -4.36 -5.52 -5.61
C ILE A 36 -3.38 -4.48 -5.09
N VAL A 37 -2.64 -4.77 -4.02
CA VAL A 37 -1.60 -3.85 -3.49
C VAL A 37 -0.50 -3.60 -4.52
N VAL A 38 -0.03 -4.64 -5.20
CA VAL A 38 0.96 -4.51 -6.29
C VAL A 38 0.39 -3.65 -7.41
N PHE A 39 -0.85 -3.90 -7.84
CA PHE A 39 -1.51 -3.15 -8.91
C PHE A 39 -1.72 -1.67 -8.53
N THR A 40 -2.05 -1.41 -7.26
CA THR A 40 -2.16 -0.07 -6.69
C THR A 40 -0.84 0.67 -6.79
N GLY A 41 0.26 0.04 -6.35
CA GLY A 41 1.59 0.61 -6.42
C GLY A 41 2.06 0.89 -7.85
N PHE A 42 1.69 0.01 -8.78
CA PHE A 42 1.92 0.17 -10.21
C PHE A 42 1.18 1.39 -10.78
N ILE A 43 -0.14 1.49 -10.56
CA ILE A 43 -0.95 2.63 -11.04
C ILE A 43 -0.41 3.95 -10.45
N ALA A 44 -0.14 3.96 -9.15
CA ALA A 44 0.35 5.15 -8.45
C ALA A 44 1.68 5.67 -9.04
N SER A 45 2.59 4.75 -9.41
CA SER A 45 3.88 5.14 -9.96
C SER A 45 3.77 5.52 -11.44
N ALA A 46 2.98 4.77 -12.22
CA ALA A 46 2.73 5.07 -13.64
C ALA A 46 2.07 6.46 -13.84
N MET A 47 1.17 6.86 -12.94
CA MET A 47 0.47 8.15 -13.00
C MET A 47 1.33 9.34 -12.53
N ALA A 48 2.39 9.09 -11.75
CA ALA A 48 3.25 10.14 -11.19
C ALA A 48 4.16 10.84 -12.23
N GLY A 49 4.28 10.31 -13.46
CA GLY A 49 5.00 10.95 -14.58
C GLY A 49 6.53 10.88 -14.48
N SER A 50 7.25 11.20 -15.57
CA SER A 50 8.68 10.93 -15.74
C SER A 50 9.63 11.59 -14.71
N GLU A 51 9.23 12.73 -14.12
CA GLU A 51 10.01 13.42 -13.08
C GLU A 51 9.79 12.84 -11.67
N GLY A 52 8.74 12.05 -11.46
CA GLY A 52 8.34 11.48 -10.17
C GLY A 52 8.09 9.96 -10.16
N ASN A 53 8.24 9.28 -11.30
CA ASN A 53 8.05 7.84 -11.46
C ASN A 53 9.15 7.10 -10.70
N ASN A 54 8.85 6.81 -9.44
CA ASN A 54 9.76 6.23 -8.49
C ASN A 54 9.00 5.18 -7.70
N TYR A 55 9.57 3.99 -7.53
CA TYR A 55 9.05 2.91 -6.69
C TYR A 55 8.58 3.40 -5.30
N ARG A 56 9.15 4.50 -4.79
CA ARG A 56 8.72 5.15 -3.55
C ARG A 56 7.26 5.60 -3.57
N VAL A 57 6.74 6.09 -4.70
CA VAL A 57 5.33 6.49 -4.84
C VAL A 57 4.41 5.30 -4.67
N GLY A 58 4.74 4.18 -5.32
CA GLY A 58 4.04 2.91 -5.15
C GLY A 58 4.09 2.40 -3.70
N GLY A 59 5.24 2.53 -3.03
CA GLY A 59 5.39 2.19 -1.62
C GLY A 59 4.51 3.03 -0.69
N ILE A 60 4.43 4.35 -0.94
CA ILE A 60 3.53 5.25 -0.19
C ILE A 60 2.07 4.84 -0.40
N ALA A 61 1.66 4.56 -1.64
CA ALA A 61 0.31 4.10 -1.93
C ALA A 61 -0.03 2.79 -1.20
N GLY A 62 0.90 1.83 -1.20
CA GLY A 62 0.79 0.60 -0.40
C GLY A 62 0.66 0.88 1.10
N GLY A 63 1.47 1.78 1.64
CA GLY A 63 1.41 2.19 3.05
C GLY A 63 0.07 2.81 3.44
N VAL A 64 -0.48 3.71 2.61
CA VAL A 64 -1.83 4.27 2.81
C VAL A 64 -2.87 3.17 2.81
N LEU A 65 -2.77 2.20 1.88
CA LEU A 65 -3.67 1.06 1.84
C LEU A 65 -3.58 0.19 3.10
N ALA A 66 -2.38 -0.02 3.64
CA ALA A 66 -2.18 -0.75 4.89
C ALA A 66 -2.85 -0.07 6.08
N VAL A 67 -2.73 1.26 6.20
CA VAL A 67 -3.40 2.03 7.26
C VAL A 67 -4.91 1.88 7.16
N LEU A 68 -5.47 2.02 5.96
CA LEU A 68 -6.91 1.85 5.74
C LEU A 68 -7.35 0.42 6.07
N PHE A 69 -6.61 -0.58 5.61
CA PHE A 69 -6.91 -1.98 5.89
C PHE A 69 -6.86 -2.30 7.38
N PHE A 70 -5.87 -1.77 8.08
CA PHE A 70 -5.75 -1.90 9.53
C PHE A 70 -6.95 -1.28 10.24
N LEU A 71 -7.37 -0.06 9.88
CA LEU A 71 -8.54 0.59 10.47
C LEU A 71 -9.81 -0.26 10.27
N VAL A 72 -10.04 -0.76 9.06
CA VAL A 72 -11.20 -1.64 8.78
C VAL A 72 -11.15 -2.90 9.63
N LYS A 73 -10.00 -3.57 9.71
CA LYS A 73 -9.84 -4.79 10.51
C LYS A 73 -9.90 -4.55 12.02
N PHE A 74 -9.46 -3.39 12.49
CA PHE A 74 -9.54 -3.00 13.90
C PHE A 74 -10.99 -2.82 14.35
N PHE A 75 -11.84 -2.22 13.50
CA PHE A 75 -13.27 -2.06 13.79
C PHE A 75 -14.12 -3.28 13.42
N THR A 76 -13.56 -4.27 12.73
CA THR A 76 -14.27 -5.53 12.42
C THR A 76 -14.20 -6.45 13.63
N PRO A 77 -15.35 -6.84 14.22
CA PRO A 77 -15.33 -7.77 15.36
C PRO A 77 -14.65 -9.08 14.96
N PRO A 78 -13.71 -9.58 15.77
CA PRO A 78 -13.13 -10.89 15.51
C PRO A 78 -14.18 -11.97 15.73
N THR A 79 -14.12 -13.03 14.92
CA THR A 79 -14.89 -14.25 15.19
C THR A 79 -14.25 -14.97 16.37
N LEU A 80 -14.91 -14.94 17.51
CA LEU A 80 -14.42 -15.59 18.72
C LEU A 80 -14.84 -17.06 18.73
N THR A 81 -13.90 -17.95 19.02
CA THR A 81 -14.15 -19.39 19.20
C THR A 81 -14.59 -19.74 20.63
N PHE A 82 -14.61 -18.76 21.53
CA PHE A 82 -14.91 -18.92 22.94
C PHE A 82 -15.90 -17.86 23.44
N ASN A 83 -16.56 -18.14 24.56
CA ASN A 83 -17.53 -17.24 25.17
C ASN A 83 -16.84 -16.19 26.05
N LEU A 84 -16.92 -14.92 25.65
CA LEU A 84 -16.40 -13.76 26.40
C LEU A 84 -16.95 -13.66 27.83
N TYR A 85 -18.21 -14.05 28.05
CA TYR A 85 -18.88 -13.89 29.35
C TYR A 85 -18.43 -14.91 30.40
N GLY A 86 -17.73 -15.97 29.99
CA GLY A 86 -17.15 -16.97 30.89
C GLY A 86 -15.65 -16.77 31.16
N LEU A 87 -15.05 -15.73 30.59
CA LEU A 87 -13.63 -15.46 30.74
C LEU A 87 -13.41 -14.50 31.92
N ASP A 88 -12.69 -14.96 32.95
CA ASP A 88 -12.22 -14.06 34.00
C ASP A 88 -11.33 -12.97 33.39
N PHE A 89 -11.46 -11.76 33.91
CA PHE A 89 -10.78 -10.57 33.38
C PHE A 89 -9.26 -10.71 33.54
N ASN A 90 -8.58 -11.22 32.51
CA ASN A 90 -7.15 -11.48 32.54
C ASN A 90 -6.37 -10.33 31.88
N VAL A 91 -5.77 -9.48 32.72
CA VAL A 91 -4.97 -8.32 32.29
C VAL A 91 -3.77 -8.74 31.42
N PHE A 92 -3.19 -9.92 31.69
CA PHE A 92 -2.06 -10.44 30.90
C PHE A 92 -2.49 -10.78 29.47
N LEU A 93 -3.67 -11.39 29.32
CA LEU A 93 -4.22 -11.72 27.99
C LEU A 93 -4.55 -10.46 27.19
N MET A 94 -5.08 -9.41 27.84
CA MET A 94 -5.30 -8.11 27.18
C MET A 94 -3.99 -7.47 26.71
N PHE A 95 -2.95 -7.53 27.56
CA PHE A 95 -1.64 -6.97 27.23
C PHE A 95 -0.97 -7.73 26.07
N GLU A 96 -1.06 -9.05 26.06
CA GLU A 96 -0.56 -9.88 24.95
C GLU A 96 -1.30 -9.56 23.64
N GLY A 97 -2.63 -9.44 23.68
CA GLY A 97 -3.43 -9.03 22.52
C GLY A 97 -3.04 -7.64 21.99
N PHE A 98 -2.73 -6.70 22.87
CA PHE A 98 -2.24 -5.37 22.48
C PHE A 98 -0.87 -5.42 21.79
N ILE A 99 0.05 -6.25 22.26
CA ILE A 99 1.35 -6.46 21.61
C ILE A 99 1.15 -7.04 20.20
N TYR A 100 0.32 -8.07 20.05
CA TYR A 100 0.05 -8.66 18.74
C TYR A 100 -0.62 -7.67 17.79
N LEU A 101 -1.47 -6.78 18.28
CA LEU A 101 -2.07 -5.72 17.48
C LEU A 101 -1.00 -4.80 16.90
N ILE A 102 -0.07 -4.31 17.73
CA ILE A 102 1.02 -3.42 17.29
C ILE A 102 1.93 -4.16 16.30
N LEU A 103 2.33 -5.39 16.63
CA LEU A 103 3.21 -6.18 15.78
C LEU A 103 2.56 -6.48 14.43
N GLY A 104 1.28 -6.85 14.44
CA GLY A 104 0.48 -7.07 13.23
C GLY A 104 0.37 -5.80 12.37
N PHE A 105 0.17 -4.64 12.99
CA PHE A 105 0.17 -3.36 12.28
C PHE A 105 1.50 -3.09 11.59
N VAL A 106 2.62 -3.17 12.32
CA VAL A 106 3.96 -2.91 11.78
C VAL A 106 4.30 -3.87 10.63
N ILE A 107 4.00 -5.16 10.80
CA ILE A 107 4.23 -6.17 9.77
C ILE A 107 3.36 -5.89 8.54
N SER A 108 2.07 -5.56 8.71
CA SER A 108 1.20 -5.22 7.58
C SER A 108 1.70 -4.00 6.80
N LEU A 109 2.17 -2.97 7.51
CA LEU A 109 2.75 -1.77 6.92
C LEU A 109 3.96 -2.13 6.06
N ALA A 110 4.88 -2.92 6.61
CA ALA A 110 6.06 -3.38 5.89
C ALA A 110 5.69 -4.17 4.62
N ILE A 111 4.80 -5.15 4.74
CA ILE A 111 4.38 -5.99 3.61
C ILE A 111 3.74 -5.13 2.51
N PHE A 112 2.81 -4.25 2.86
CA PHE A 112 2.08 -3.45 1.88
C PHE A 112 2.97 -2.40 1.23
N MET A 113 3.86 -1.76 1.99
CA MET A 113 4.85 -0.82 1.43
C MET A 113 5.80 -1.53 0.47
N LEU A 114 6.27 -2.75 0.80
CA LEU A 114 7.14 -3.52 -0.08
C LEU A 114 6.42 -3.97 -1.36
N LEU A 115 5.19 -4.45 -1.25
CA LEU A 115 4.39 -4.86 -2.41
C LEU A 115 3.99 -3.67 -3.29
N GLY A 116 3.62 -2.54 -2.68
CA GLY A 116 3.35 -1.30 -3.40
C GLY A 116 4.60 -0.78 -4.10
N ALA A 117 5.75 -0.81 -3.43
CA ALA A 117 7.03 -0.43 -4.04
C ALA A 117 7.42 -1.37 -5.18
N PHE A 118 7.16 -2.67 -5.03
CA PHE A 118 7.37 -3.65 -6.09
C PHE A 118 6.52 -3.35 -7.33
N GLY A 119 5.22 -3.07 -7.15
CA GLY A 119 4.35 -2.61 -8.24
C GLY A 119 4.87 -1.31 -8.88
N GLY A 120 5.34 -0.38 -8.05
CA GLY A 120 5.92 0.87 -8.53
C GLY A 120 7.21 0.69 -9.32
N MET A 121 8.05 -0.27 -8.94
CA MET A 121 9.26 -0.63 -9.68
C MET A 121 8.92 -1.17 -11.08
N ILE A 122 7.87 -2.00 -11.20
CA ILE A 122 7.40 -2.49 -12.51
C ILE A 122 6.95 -1.32 -13.39
N ALA A 123 6.19 -0.37 -12.83
CA ALA A 123 5.75 0.82 -13.58
C ALA A 123 6.92 1.74 -13.98
N GLN A 124 7.94 1.81 -13.13
CA GLN A 124 9.15 2.57 -13.43
C GLN A 124 9.93 1.94 -14.59
N GLU A 125 10.00 0.61 -14.68
CA GLU A 125 10.66 -0.08 -15.79
C GLU A 125 9.86 0.04 -17.10
N LEU A 126 8.53 0.01 -17.04
CA LEU A 126 7.66 0.08 -18.23
C LEU A 126 7.46 1.50 -18.78
N PHE A 127 7.40 2.50 -17.90
CA PHE A 127 7.02 3.88 -18.25
C PHE A 127 8.05 4.93 -17.80
N GLY A 128 9.18 4.51 -17.26
CA GLY A 128 10.28 5.40 -16.92
C GLY A 128 10.95 5.96 -18.19
N PRO A 129 11.52 7.17 -18.12
CA PRO A 129 12.36 7.67 -19.19
C PRO A 129 13.60 6.77 -19.35
N ASP A 130 13.98 6.47 -20.59
CA ASP A 130 15.21 5.72 -20.89
C ASP A 130 16.41 6.35 -20.15
N GLU A 131 17.28 5.54 -19.55
CA GLU A 131 18.47 5.97 -18.79
C GLU A 131 19.30 7.05 -19.52
N LYS A 132 19.27 7.06 -20.86
CA LYS A 132 19.94 8.05 -21.72
C LYS A 132 19.44 9.49 -21.59
N GLU A 133 18.24 9.73 -21.05
CA GLU A 133 17.69 11.08 -20.85
C GLU A 133 17.93 11.64 -19.44
N ARG A 134 18.08 10.78 -18.42
CA ARG A 134 18.35 11.21 -17.04
C ARG A 134 19.70 11.89 -16.88
N ASP A 135 20.74 11.44 -17.60
CA ASP A 135 22.07 12.07 -17.58
C ASP A 135 22.14 13.40 -18.34
N LYS A 136 21.22 13.65 -19.29
CA LYS A 136 21.20 14.92 -20.04
C LYS A 136 20.55 16.06 -19.28
N GLN A 137 19.60 15.77 -18.39
CA GLN A 137 18.96 16.78 -17.54
C GLN A 137 19.82 17.21 -16.34
N GLY A 138 20.78 16.37 -15.90
CA GLY A 138 21.69 16.71 -14.80
C GLY A 138 22.87 17.62 -15.17
N ASN A 139 23.18 17.77 -16.47
CA ASN A 139 24.38 18.48 -16.94
C ASN A 139 24.12 19.81 -17.65
N SER A 140 22.87 20.28 -17.71
CA SER A 140 22.53 21.63 -18.20
C SER A 140 22.68 22.70 -17.11
N LYS A 141 23.83 22.71 -16.41
CA LYS A 141 24.28 23.97 -15.79
C LYS A 141 24.77 24.87 -16.92
N PRO A 142 24.26 26.10 -17.08
CA PRO A 142 24.74 26.98 -18.12
C PRO A 142 26.22 27.28 -17.84
N LEU A 143 27.08 26.98 -18.80
CA LEU A 143 28.46 27.48 -18.83
C LEU A 143 28.36 29.02 -18.80
N ARG A 144 28.71 29.58 -17.65
CA ARG A 144 28.79 31.02 -17.42
C ARG A 144 30.09 31.49 -18.10
N ASN A 145 29.98 32.04 -19.30
CA ASN A 145 31.02 32.90 -19.89
C ASN A 145 31.01 34.27 -19.23
#